data_AF-A0A537KVP6-F1
#
_entry.id   AF-A0A537KVP6-F1
#
_cell.length_a   1.000
_cell.length_b   1.000
_cell.length_c   1.000
_cell.angle_alpha   90.00
_cell.angle_beta   90.00
_cell.angle_gamma   90.00
#
_symmetry.space_group_name_H-M   'P 1'
#
loop_
_entity.id
_entity.type
_entity.pdbx_description
1 polymer ?
#
loop_
_entity_poly.entity_id
_entity_poly.type
_entity_poly.pdbx_seq_one_letter_code
_entity_poly.pdbx_strand_id
1 'polypeptide(L)'
;MARRSKVPDQSAEREYFSSERRRFEVLAKHAQFIGNKIGSQITDERRGMASWLFIKACVASNTIVRLFEPQPSEFGGVEYLDHASIAGLARALIENIGVLLYVGDVLIHEDQWRCRKHIIDLHDYMNRAAFLKGINYQAGPQADEKKYAFLRERVESNPYFKNLPRHRQKRILSGEDMFTAGRHAMMLELGWGEDLTRAVYKYLSNQTHSLPMSFHRTMMNQLYEQESASAMVIAAFATEFARKALGRGCVHMISLFPYIEATLDQLVFSSLTSDYGQQETPQMSAARRPE
;
A
#
# COMPACT_ATOMS: atom_id res chain seq x y z
N MET A 1 -6.16 15.44 49.64
CA MET A 1 -7.27 15.30 48.67
C MET A 1 -6.70 15.43 47.26
N ALA A 2 -6.47 14.32 46.57
CA ALA A 2 -6.00 14.34 45.18
C ALA A 2 -7.15 14.80 44.26
N ARG A 3 -6.92 15.83 43.46
CA ARG A 3 -7.84 16.25 42.40
C ARG A 3 -8.01 15.07 41.44
N ARG A 4 -9.18 14.43 41.43
CA ARG A 4 -9.62 13.61 40.30
C ARG A 4 -9.64 14.52 39.07
N SER A 5 -8.59 14.42 38.25
CA SER A 5 -8.60 14.90 36.87
C SER A 5 -9.86 14.35 36.21
N LYS A 6 -10.72 15.24 35.67
CA LYS A 6 -11.83 14.82 34.80
C LYS A 6 -11.19 14.08 33.63
N VAL A 7 -11.48 12.79 33.49
CA VAL A 7 -11.17 12.03 32.28
C VAL A 7 -11.78 12.82 31.12
N PRO A 8 -11.01 13.25 30.10
CA PRO A 8 -11.54 13.92 28.94
C PRO A 8 -12.63 13.08 28.28
N ASP A 9 -13.64 13.73 27.70
CA ASP A 9 -14.65 13.04 26.89
C ASP A 9 -13.97 12.45 25.65
N GLN A 10 -13.77 11.13 25.64
CA GLN A 10 -13.11 10.37 24.57
C GLN A 10 -14.11 9.73 23.60
N SER A 11 -15.36 10.21 23.59
CA SER A 11 -16.42 9.65 22.73
C SER A 11 -16.10 9.79 21.25
N ALA A 12 -15.50 10.92 20.84
CA ALA A 12 -15.16 11.19 19.44
C ALA A 12 -14.07 10.24 18.89
N GLU A 13 -13.03 9.94 19.67
CA GLU A 13 -11.95 9.03 19.28
C GLU A 13 -12.47 7.60 19.12
N ARG A 14 -13.32 7.16 20.05
CA ARG A 14 -13.97 5.85 20.01
C ARG A 14 -14.91 5.74 18.80
N GLU A 15 -15.67 6.79 18.52
CA GLU A 15 -16.56 6.86 17.36
C GLU A 15 -15.78 6.82 16.04
N TYR A 16 -14.67 7.58 15.94
CA TYR A 16 -13.81 7.58 14.76
C TYR A 16 -13.26 6.18 14.48
N PHE A 17 -12.70 5.51 15.50
CA PHE A 17 -12.21 4.15 15.35
C PHE A 17 -13.31 3.16 14.99
N SER A 18 -14.45 3.21 15.68
CA SER A 18 -15.58 2.30 15.41
C SER A 18 -16.13 2.46 13.99
N SER A 19 -16.22 3.70 13.51
CA SER A 19 -16.62 4.03 12.14
C SER A 19 -15.64 3.45 11.11
N GLU A 20 -14.33 3.72 11.26
CA GLU A 20 -13.34 3.27 10.28
C GLU A 20 -13.13 1.75 10.32
N ARG A 21 -13.19 1.13 11.51
CA ARG A 21 -13.23 -0.33 11.68
C ARG A 21 -14.36 -0.94 10.84
N ARG A 22 -15.60 -0.49 11.04
CA ARG A 22 -16.78 -1.03 10.33
C ARG A 22 -16.66 -0.86 8.82
N ARG A 23 -16.24 0.32 8.36
CA ARG A 23 -16.06 0.61 6.93
C ARG A 23 -14.97 -0.26 6.31
N PHE A 24 -13.87 -0.47 7.03
CA PHE A 24 -12.77 -1.31 6.56
C PHE A 24 -13.14 -2.79 6.51
N GLU A 25 -13.84 -3.31 7.53
CA GLU A 25 -14.34 -4.69 7.55
C GLU A 25 -15.27 -4.99 6.36
N VAL A 26 -16.19 -4.07 6.05
CA VAL A 26 -17.08 -4.20 4.88
C VAL A 26 -16.26 -4.21 3.58
N LEU A 27 -15.34 -3.26 3.43
CA LEU A 27 -14.53 -3.18 2.22
C LEU A 27 -13.60 -4.40 2.05
N ALA A 28 -13.02 -4.91 3.14
CA ALA A 28 -12.16 -6.10 3.11
C ALA A 28 -12.95 -7.34 2.63
N LYS A 29 -14.23 -7.47 3.03
CA LYS A 29 -15.12 -8.53 2.52
C LYS A 29 -15.38 -8.38 1.02
N HIS A 30 -15.63 -7.16 0.54
CA HIS A 30 -15.79 -6.91 -0.91
C HIS A 30 -14.50 -7.19 -1.69
N ALA A 31 -13.34 -6.76 -1.18
CA ALA A 31 -12.05 -7.05 -1.79
C ALA A 31 -11.80 -8.56 -1.90
N GLN A 32 -12.07 -9.31 -0.83
CA GLN A 32 -11.96 -10.77 -0.85
C GLN A 32 -12.92 -11.41 -1.87
N PHE A 33 -14.16 -10.94 -1.94
CA PHE A 33 -15.13 -11.42 -2.93
C PHE A 33 -14.62 -11.20 -4.36
N ILE A 34 -14.16 -9.98 -4.68
CA ILE A 34 -13.56 -9.64 -5.98
C ILE A 34 -12.37 -10.57 -6.28
N GLY A 35 -11.45 -10.73 -5.33
CA GLY A 35 -10.26 -11.57 -5.49
C GLY A 35 -10.62 -13.03 -5.79
N ASN A 36 -11.60 -13.59 -5.06
CA ASN A 36 -12.07 -14.96 -5.28
C ASN A 36 -12.70 -15.16 -6.67
N LYS A 37 -13.37 -14.15 -7.21
CA LYS A 37 -13.98 -14.20 -8.54
C LYS A 37 -12.96 -14.08 -9.67
N ILE A 38 -11.83 -13.40 -9.42
CA ILE A 38 -10.73 -13.24 -10.39
C ILE A 38 -9.85 -14.50 -10.47
N GLY A 39 -9.60 -15.16 -9.35
CA GLY A 39 -8.60 -16.24 -9.21
C GLY A 39 -8.73 -17.45 -10.15
N SER A 40 -9.81 -17.54 -10.93
CA SER A 40 -10.04 -18.59 -11.94
C SER A 40 -9.58 -18.23 -13.36
N GLN A 41 -9.14 -16.99 -13.66
CA GLN A 41 -8.97 -16.52 -15.05
C GLN A 41 -7.79 -15.54 -15.25
N ILE A 42 -6.55 -16.02 -15.10
CA ILE A 42 -5.37 -15.22 -15.49
C ILE A 42 -5.24 -15.22 -17.02
N THR A 43 -5.56 -14.09 -17.66
CA THR A 43 -5.61 -13.98 -19.14
C THR A 43 -4.31 -13.48 -19.78
N ASP A 44 -3.46 -12.78 -19.03
CA ASP A 44 -2.18 -12.23 -19.50
C ASP A 44 -1.27 -11.82 -18.32
N GLU A 45 0.00 -11.50 -18.62
CA GLU A 45 1.02 -11.14 -17.62
C GLU A 45 0.64 -9.90 -16.77
N ARG A 46 0.05 -8.85 -17.39
CA ARG A 46 -0.32 -7.61 -16.70
C ARG A 46 -1.38 -7.88 -15.65
N ARG A 47 -2.46 -8.54 -16.07
CA ARG A 47 -3.55 -8.95 -15.19
C ARG A 47 -3.11 -9.98 -14.15
N GLY A 48 -2.18 -10.88 -14.50
CA GLY A 48 -1.58 -11.83 -13.57
C GLY A 48 -0.83 -11.15 -12.43
N MET A 49 0.07 -10.21 -12.74
CA MET A 49 0.82 -9.45 -11.74
C MET A 49 -0.11 -8.64 -10.81
N ALA A 50 -1.10 -7.95 -11.37
CA ALA A 50 -2.09 -7.21 -10.59
C ALA A 50 -2.88 -8.13 -9.65
N SER A 51 -3.27 -9.33 -10.12
CA SER A 51 -4.01 -10.32 -9.32
C SER A 51 -3.20 -10.83 -8.14
N TRP A 52 -1.91 -11.13 -8.30
CA TRP A 52 -1.05 -11.56 -7.18
C TRP A 52 -0.90 -10.48 -6.11
N LEU A 53 -0.73 -9.23 -6.52
CA LEU A 53 -0.68 -8.09 -5.60
C LEU A 53 -2.03 -7.88 -4.91
N PHE A 54 -3.14 -8.09 -5.61
CA PHE A 54 -4.47 -7.97 -5.03
C PHE A 54 -4.76 -9.06 -4.00
N ILE A 55 -4.36 -10.31 -4.27
CA ILE A 55 -4.42 -11.41 -3.29
C ILE A 55 -3.64 -11.04 -2.03
N LYS A 56 -2.41 -10.52 -2.20
CA LYS A 56 -1.61 -10.03 -1.07
C LYS A 56 -2.32 -8.90 -0.31
N ALA A 57 -3.01 -8.00 -1.00
CA ALA A 57 -3.79 -6.92 -0.37
C ALA A 57 -4.95 -7.50 0.45
N CYS A 58 -5.68 -8.48 -0.08
CA CYS A 58 -6.79 -9.15 0.60
C CYS A 58 -6.32 -9.88 1.87
N VAL A 59 -5.18 -10.57 1.81
CA VAL A 59 -4.58 -11.22 2.99
C VAL A 59 -4.21 -10.18 4.05
N ALA A 60 -3.52 -9.11 3.64
CA ALA A 60 -3.15 -8.04 4.57
C ALA A 60 -4.37 -7.34 5.20
N SER A 61 -5.42 -7.08 4.43
CA SER A 61 -6.65 -6.48 4.97
C SER A 61 -7.35 -7.40 5.97
N ASN A 62 -7.42 -8.70 5.71
CA ASN A 62 -7.99 -9.65 6.66
C ASN A 62 -7.16 -9.74 7.96
N THR A 63 -5.83 -9.64 7.87
CA THR A 63 -4.97 -9.56 9.07
C THR A 63 -5.25 -8.29 9.86
N ILE A 64 -5.38 -7.12 9.22
CA ILE A 64 -5.74 -5.87 9.90
C ILE A 64 -7.09 -6.01 10.62
N VAL A 65 -8.10 -6.61 9.97
CA VAL A 65 -9.40 -6.86 10.61
C VAL A 65 -9.29 -7.67 11.90
N ARG A 66 -8.43 -8.69 11.93
CA ARG A 66 -8.20 -9.51 13.13
C ARG A 66 -7.56 -8.73 14.27
N LEU A 67 -6.75 -7.72 13.96
CA LEU A 67 -6.07 -6.87 14.94
C LEU A 67 -6.96 -5.79 15.54
N PHE A 68 -8.19 -5.61 15.04
CA PHE A 68 -9.15 -4.68 15.66
C PHE A 68 -9.67 -5.17 17.01
N GLU A 69 -9.54 -6.47 17.30
CA GLU A 69 -9.82 -6.99 18.63
C GLU A 69 -8.66 -6.67 19.58
N PRO A 70 -8.94 -6.12 20.77
CA PRO A 70 -7.94 -5.92 21.81
C PRO A 70 -7.19 -7.23 22.12
N GLN A 71 -5.88 -7.12 22.29
CA GLN A 71 -5.00 -8.24 22.60
C GLN A 71 -4.74 -8.29 24.11
N PRO A 72 -4.69 -9.49 24.72
CA PRO A 72 -4.35 -9.61 26.12
C PRO A 72 -2.90 -9.19 26.37
N SER A 73 -2.66 -8.48 27.48
CA SER A 73 -1.32 -8.29 27.99
C SER A 73 -0.84 -9.54 28.73
N GLU A 74 0.39 -9.99 28.46
CA GLU A 74 1.02 -11.11 29.18
C GLU A 74 1.30 -10.79 30.66
N PHE A 75 1.18 -9.52 31.07
CA PHE A 75 1.55 -9.02 32.41
C PHE A 75 0.36 -8.61 33.29
N GLY A 76 -0.86 -9.01 32.97
CA GLY A 76 -2.06 -8.76 33.79
C GLY A 76 -3.31 -8.48 32.94
N GLY A 77 -4.50 -8.49 33.57
CA GLY A 77 -5.83 -8.42 32.93
C GLY A 77 -6.21 -7.13 32.19
N VAL A 78 -5.24 -6.48 31.55
CA VAL A 78 -5.40 -5.33 30.66
C VAL A 78 -5.31 -5.84 29.22
N GLU A 79 -6.25 -5.42 28.40
CA GLU A 79 -6.20 -5.61 26.95
C GLU A 79 -5.76 -4.32 26.28
N TYR A 80 -5.00 -4.41 25.19
CA TYR A 80 -4.54 -3.25 24.42
C TYR A 80 -4.87 -3.41 22.94
N LEU A 81 -5.10 -2.28 22.26
CA LEU A 81 -5.24 -2.27 20.81
C LEU A 81 -3.85 -2.24 20.16
N ASP A 82 -3.56 -3.22 19.30
CA ASP A 82 -2.28 -3.31 18.56
C ASP A 82 -2.23 -2.31 17.38
N HIS A 83 -2.29 -1.03 17.74
CA HIS A 83 -2.26 0.09 16.82
C HIS A 83 -0.95 0.15 15.99
N ALA A 84 0.17 -0.32 16.56
CA ALA A 84 1.46 -0.32 15.89
C ALA A 84 1.49 -1.31 14.73
N SER A 85 1.03 -2.55 14.95
CA SER A 85 0.93 -3.55 13.87
C SER A 85 -0.13 -3.15 12.83
N ILE A 86 -1.27 -2.60 13.26
CA ILE A 86 -2.29 -2.04 12.34
C ILE A 86 -1.65 -0.98 11.43
N ALA A 87 -0.89 -0.03 11.98
CA ALA A 87 -0.24 1.02 11.21
C ALA A 87 0.84 0.48 10.26
N GLY A 88 1.65 -0.49 10.71
CA GLY A 88 2.65 -1.15 9.87
C GLY A 88 2.05 -1.91 8.70
N LEU A 89 0.99 -2.69 8.95
CA LEU A 89 0.28 -3.43 7.91
C LEU A 89 -0.50 -2.51 6.96
N ALA A 90 -1.13 -1.46 7.49
CA ALA A 90 -1.79 -0.43 6.69
C ALA A 90 -0.82 0.19 5.69
N ARG A 91 0.38 0.58 6.13
CA ARG A 91 1.43 1.08 5.24
C ARG A 91 1.77 0.08 4.13
N ALA A 92 2.05 -1.17 4.52
CA ALA A 92 2.42 -2.21 3.56
C ALA A 92 1.30 -2.48 2.54
N LEU A 93 0.05 -2.44 2.97
CA LEU A 93 -1.12 -2.56 2.11
C LEU A 93 -1.23 -1.38 1.15
N ILE A 94 -1.05 -0.14 1.62
CA ILE A 94 -1.08 1.07 0.78
C ILE A 94 -0.01 0.99 -0.31
N GLU A 95 1.24 0.68 0.05
CA GLU A 95 2.33 0.51 -0.92
C GLU A 95 2.03 -0.62 -1.92
N ASN A 96 1.48 -1.74 -1.44
CA ASN A 96 1.11 -2.87 -2.28
C ASN A 96 0.04 -2.50 -3.32
N ILE A 97 -0.98 -1.72 -2.92
CA ILE A 97 -1.97 -1.19 -3.86
C ILE A 97 -1.31 -0.23 -4.86
N GLY A 98 -0.42 0.66 -4.42
CA GLY A 98 0.28 1.56 -5.33
C GLY A 98 1.08 0.79 -6.39
N VAL A 99 1.77 -0.28 -6.00
CA VAL A 99 2.45 -1.18 -6.96
C VAL A 99 1.45 -1.87 -7.88
N LEU A 100 0.31 -2.33 -7.36
CA LEU A 100 -0.77 -2.94 -8.15
C LEU A 100 -1.25 -1.99 -9.25
N LEU A 101 -1.55 -0.72 -8.91
CA LEU A 101 -1.97 0.29 -9.89
C LEU A 101 -0.87 0.54 -10.93
N TYR A 102 0.39 0.61 -10.50
CA TYR A 102 1.53 0.83 -11.40
C TYR A 102 1.76 -0.32 -12.39
N VAL A 103 1.60 -1.58 -11.98
CA VAL A 103 1.81 -2.73 -12.88
C VAL A 103 0.57 -3.10 -13.68
N GLY A 104 -0.63 -2.82 -13.15
CA GLY A 104 -1.92 -3.14 -13.73
C GLY A 104 -2.47 -2.09 -14.69
N ASP A 105 -1.77 -0.96 -14.88
CA ASP A 105 -2.24 0.12 -15.74
C ASP A 105 -2.48 -0.32 -17.20
N VAL A 106 -3.74 -0.34 -17.64
CA VAL A 106 -4.15 -0.68 -19.01
C VAL A 106 -4.15 0.51 -19.97
N LEU A 107 -4.01 1.73 -19.46
CA LEU A 107 -4.08 2.96 -20.26
C LEU A 107 -2.72 3.35 -20.86
N ILE A 108 -1.63 2.75 -20.39
CA ILE A 108 -0.28 3.03 -20.89
C ILE A 108 0.07 2.21 -22.13
N HIS A 109 0.97 2.79 -22.94
CA HIS A 109 1.53 2.12 -24.11
C HIS A 109 2.28 0.84 -23.75
N GLU A 110 2.24 -0.16 -24.64
CA GLU A 110 2.83 -1.49 -24.39
C GLU A 110 4.34 -1.43 -24.11
N ASP A 111 5.10 -0.58 -24.81
CA ASP A 111 6.54 -0.39 -24.53
C ASP A 111 6.79 0.11 -23.11
N GLN A 112 5.94 1.03 -22.62
CA GLN A 112 6.03 1.53 -21.26
C GLN A 112 5.73 0.41 -20.27
N TRP A 113 4.67 -0.37 -20.49
CA TRP A 113 4.32 -1.47 -19.60
C TRP A 113 5.42 -2.55 -19.56
N ARG A 114 5.94 -2.97 -20.73
CA ARG A 114 7.07 -3.90 -20.83
C ARG A 114 8.31 -3.36 -20.13
N CYS A 115 8.57 -2.06 -20.22
CA CYS A 115 9.64 -1.41 -19.47
C CYS A 115 9.44 -1.59 -17.96
N ARG A 116 8.25 -1.28 -17.43
CA ARG A 116 7.93 -1.48 -15.99
C ARG A 116 8.20 -2.93 -15.56
N LYS A 117 7.76 -3.91 -16.36
CA LYS A 117 7.95 -5.33 -16.09
C LYS A 117 9.43 -5.74 -16.11
N HIS A 118 10.19 -5.37 -17.14
CA HIS A 118 11.63 -5.68 -17.23
C HIS A 118 12.42 -5.07 -16.08
N ILE A 119 12.06 -3.86 -15.64
CA ILE A 119 12.67 -3.19 -14.49
C ILE A 119 12.41 -3.99 -13.21
N ILE A 120 11.18 -4.46 -13.00
CA ILE A 120 10.83 -5.29 -11.83
C ILE A 120 11.61 -6.60 -11.85
N ASP A 121 11.71 -7.27 -13.00
CA ASP A 121 12.49 -8.51 -13.13
C ASP A 121 13.97 -8.29 -12.77
N LEU A 122 14.58 -7.21 -13.28
CA LEU A 122 15.96 -6.85 -12.99
C LEU A 122 16.14 -6.50 -11.50
N HIS A 123 15.26 -5.64 -10.96
CA HIS A 123 15.30 -5.22 -9.57
C HIS A 123 15.18 -6.42 -8.62
N ASP A 124 14.22 -7.31 -8.86
CA ASP A 124 14.03 -8.53 -8.08
C ASP A 124 15.28 -9.41 -8.09
N TYR A 125 15.81 -9.68 -9.29
CA TYR A 125 17.00 -10.51 -9.45
C TYR A 125 18.21 -9.95 -8.70
N MET A 126 18.48 -8.64 -8.85
CA MET A 126 19.61 -7.99 -8.19
C MET A 126 19.46 -7.95 -6.67
N ASN A 127 18.27 -7.62 -6.17
CA ASN A 127 18.04 -7.53 -4.72
C ASN A 127 18.05 -8.90 -4.05
N ARG A 128 17.51 -9.94 -4.69
CA ARG A 128 17.65 -11.32 -4.18
C ARG A 128 19.10 -11.77 -4.17
N ALA A 129 19.86 -11.52 -5.24
CA ALA A 129 21.27 -11.87 -5.28
C ALA A 129 22.07 -11.15 -4.17
N ALA A 130 21.82 -9.85 -3.97
CA ALA A 130 22.44 -9.07 -2.90
C ALA A 130 22.05 -9.57 -1.50
N PHE A 131 20.77 -9.89 -1.28
CA PHE A 131 20.27 -10.46 -0.03
C PHE A 131 20.93 -11.80 0.30
N LEU A 132 20.90 -12.76 -0.64
CA LEU A 132 21.48 -14.10 -0.43
C LEU A 132 22.99 -14.02 -0.17
N LYS A 133 23.70 -13.13 -0.89
CA LYS A 133 25.10 -12.83 -0.61
C LYS A 133 25.30 -12.28 0.80
N GLY A 134 24.46 -11.33 1.23
CA GLY A 134 24.54 -10.70 2.55
C GLY A 134 24.33 -11.68 3.71
N ILE A 135 23.51 -12.72 3.54
CA ILE A 135 23.30 -13.76 4.55
C ILE A 135 24.23 -14.98 4.37
N ASN A 136 25.28 -14.86 3.55
CA ASN A 136 26.24 -15.92 3.22
C ASN A 136 25.59 -17.22 2.72
N TYR A 137 24.40 -17.12 2.11
CA TYR A 137 23.69 -18.27 1.60
C TYR A 137 24.23 -18.65 0.22
N GLN A 138 24.85 -19.82 0.14
CA GLN A 138 25.34 -20.41 -1.10
C GLN A 138 24.31 -21.38 -1.68
N ALA A 139 23.14 -20.92 -2.09
CA ALA A 139 22.42 -21.64 -3.14
C ALA A 139 23.09 -21.30 -4.47
N GLY A 140 23.45 -22.32 -5.25
CA GLY A 140 24.02 -22.11 -6.59
C GLY A 140 23.05 -21.43 -7.55
N PRO A 141 23.48 -21.13 -8.79
CA PRO A 141 24.74 -20.49 -9.10
C PRO A 141 24.75 -19.06 -8.50
N GLN A 142 25.92 -18.60 -8.02
CA GLN A 142 26.21 -17.18 -7.81
C GLN A 142 25.67 -16.37 -8.99
N ALA A 143 25.14 -15.16 -8.73
CA ALA A 143 24.61 -14.22 -9.73
C ALA A 143 25.04 -14.59 -11.16
N ASP A 144 24.19 -15.34 -11.86
CA ASP A 144 24.46 -15.79 -13.22
C ASP A 144 24.65 -14.53 -14.06
N GLU A 145 25.91 -14.24 -14.39
CA GLU A 145 26.29 -13.05 -15.14
C GLU A 145 25.56 -13.00 -16.48
N LYS A 146 25.26 -14.17 -17.08
CA LYS A 146 24.48 -14.25 -18.32
C LYS A 146 23.05 -13.82 -18.08
N LYS A 147 22.42 -14.29 -17.00
CA LYS A 147 21.06 -13.87 -16.63
C LYS A 147 20.99 -12.38 -16.29
N TYR A 148 21.99 -11.85 -15.57
CA TYR A 148 22.09 -10.42 -15.30
C TYR A 148 22.21 -9.61 -16.60
N ALA A 149 23.15 -9.97 -17.47
CA ALA A 149 23.35 -9.31 -18.75
C ALA A 149 22.08 -9.34 -19.61
N PHE A 150 21.40 -10.48 -19.68
CA PHE A 150 20.13 -10.64 -20.38
C PHE A 150 19.02 -9.74 -19.83
N LEU A 151 18.81 -9.72 -18.51
CA LEU A 151 17.78 -8.86 -17.89
C LEU A 151 18.09 -7.37 -18.09
N ARG A 152 19.37 -7.00 -17.98
CA ARG A 152 19.83 -5.64 -18.20
C ARG A 152 19.61 -5.21 -19.65
N GLU A 153 19.97 -6.04 -20.62
CA GLU A 153 19.77 -5.78 -22.05
C GLU A 153 18.28 -5.59 -22.39
N ARG A 154 17.37 -6.36 -21.78
CA ARG A 154 15.92 -6.18 -21.94
C ARG A 154 15.41 -4.80 -21.47
N VAL A 155 16.03 -4.23 -20.44
CA VAL A 155 15.72 -2.88 -19.98
C VAL A 155 16.33 -1.85 -20.92
N GLU A 156 17.63 -1.98 -21.25
CA GLU A 156 18.38 -1.02 -22.07
C GLU A 156 17.87 -0.95 -23.52
N SER A 157 17.38 -2.07 -24.07
CA SER A 157 16.84 -2.13 -25.44
C SER A 157 15.44 -1.52 -25.58
N ASN A 158 14.69 -1.36 -24.48
CA ASN A 158 13.31 -0.89 -24.51
C ASN A 158 13.20 0.59 -24.95
N PRO A 159 12.33 0.94 -25.93
CA PRO A 159 12.20 2.31 -26.43
C PRO A 159 11.80 3.34 -25.36
N TYR A 160 10.88 2.99 -24.47
CA TYR A 160 10.45 3.88 -23.39
C TYR A 160 11.59 4.14 -22.39
N PHE A 161 12.39 3.13 -22.07
CA PHE A 161 13.53 3.26 -21.15
C PHE A 161 14.57 4.26 -21.66
N LYS A 162 14.90 4.20 -22.96
CA LYS A 162 15.90 5.08 -23.60
C LYS A 162 15.55 6.57 -23.48
N ASN A 163 14.26 6.89 -23.35
CA ASN A 163 13.76 8.25 -23.18
C ASN A 163 13.69 8.72 -21.72
N LEU A 164 13.97 7.86 -20.74
CA LEU A 164 14.01 8.28 -19.34
C LEU A 164 15.21 9.20 -19.06
N PRO A 165 15.15 10.11 -18.07
CA PRO A 165 16.30 10.90 -17.67
C PRO A 165 17.50 10.01 -17.29
N ARG A 166 18.72 10.39 -17.68
CA ARG A 166 19.95 9.59 -17.44
C ARG A 166 20.13 9.18 -15.97
N HIS A 167 19.78 10.05 -15.03
CA HIS A 167 19.86 9.72 -13.61
C HIS A 167 18.88 8.59 -13.21
N ARG A 168 17.67 8.57 -13.78
CA ARG A 168 16.70 7.48 -13.59
C ARG A 168 17.22 6.19 -14.20
N GLN A 169 17.71 6.25 -15.43
CA GLN A 169 18.29 5.10 -16.11
C GLN A 169 19.39 4.44 -15.27
N LYS A 170 20.31 5.25 -14.72
CA LYS A 170 21.40 4.74 -13.86
C LYS A 170 20.88 4.02 -12.62
N ARG A 171 19.93 4.61 -11.87
CA ARG A 171 19.36 4.01 -10.65
C ARG A 171 18.56 2.74 -10.92
N ILE A 172 17.86 2.69 -12.05
CA ILE A 172 17.13 1.51 -12.50
C ILE A 172 18.10 0.38 -12.88
N LEU A 173 19.13 0.68 -13.67
CA LEU A 173 20.11 -0.32 -14.12
C LEU A 173 21.04 -0.81 -13.00
N SER A 174 21.16 -0.07 -11.90
CA SER A 174 21.83 -0.53 -10.68
C SER A 174 20.90 -1.31 -9.74
N GLY A 175 19.63 -1.52 -10.11
CA GLY A 175 18.64 -2.22 -9.30
C GLY A 175 18.20 -1.45 -8.04
N GLU A 176 18.54 -0.16 -7.93
CA GLU A 176 18.19 0.67 -6.77
C GLU A 176 16.70 1.06 -6.79
N ASP A 177 16.16 1.31 -7.98
CA ASP A 177 14.77 1.71 -8.20
C ASP A 177 14.03 0.74 -9.12
N MET A 178 12.77 0.41 -8.77
CA MET A 178 11.88 -0.39 -9.62
C MET A 178 10.80 0.41 -10.37
N PHE A 179 10.73 1.72 -10.15
CA PHE A 179 9.71 2.60 -10.74
C PHE A 179 10.33 3.52 -11.78
N THR A 180 9.68 3.73 -12.92
CA THR A 180 10.20 4.62 -13.97
C THR A 180 10.29 6.07 -13.50
N ALA A 181 9.28 6.55 -12.77
CA ALA A 181 9.19 7.91 -12.20
C ALA A 181 9.49 7.98 -10.68
N GLY A 182 9.93 6.87 -10.07
CA GLY A 182 10.21 6.79 -8.63
C GLY A 182 9.00 6.42 -7.77
N ARG A 183 9.26 6.01 -6.51
CA ARG A 183 8.23 5.54 -5.57
C ARG A 183 7.19 6.59 -5.27
N HIS A 184 7.60 7.86 -5.10
CA HIS A 184 6.67 8.94 -4.79
C HIS A 184 5.63 9.13 -5.90
N ALA A 185 6.06 9.16 -7.17
CA ALA A 185 5.15 9.25 -8.31
C ALA A 185 4.15 8.08 -8.34
N MET A 186 4.60 6.86 -8.08
CA MET A 186 3.71 5.70 -7.95
C MET A 186 2.65 5.91 -6.84
N MET A 187 3.03 6.48 -5.69
CA MET A 187 2.08 6.71 -4.60
C MET A 187 1.04 7.78 -4.95
N LEU A 188 1.35 8.74 -5.83
CA LEU A 188 0.39 9.74 -6.29
C LEU A 188 -0.77 9.14 -7.09
N GLU A 189 -0.59 7.95 -7.68
CA GLU A 189 -1.66 7.21 -8.39
C GLU A 189 -2.83 6.82 -7.48
N LEU A 190 -2.64 6.88 -6.14
CA LEU A 190 -3.71 6.71 -5.17
C LEU A 190 -4.71 7.88 -5.14
N GLY A 191 -4.37 9.01 -5.76
CA GLY A 191 -5.28 10.15 -5.94
C GLY A 191 -5.45 11.07 -4.74
N TRP A 192 -4.56 11.00 -3.74
CA TRP A 192 -4.69 11.80 -2.50
C TRP A 192 -4.08 13.20 -2.60
N GLY A 193 -3.41 13.51 -3.70
CA GLY A 193 -2.60 14.72 -3.85
C GLY A 193 -1.23 14.62 -3.15
N GLU A 194 -0.33 15.54 -3.47
CA GLU A 194 1.07 15.46 -3.06
C GLU A 194 1.26 15.56 -1.54
N ASP A 195 0.70 16.61 -0.93
CA ASP A 195 0.92 16.91 0.48
C ASP A 195 0.37 15.82 1.40
N LEU A 196 -0.86 15.37 1.11
CA LEU A 196 -1.50 14.32 1.90
C LEU A 196 -0.76 12.98 1.76
N THR A 197 -0.37 12.62 0.52
CA THR A 197 0.44 11.41 0.27
C THR A 197 1.74 11.44 1.08
N ARG A 198 2.44 12.58 1.09
CA ARG A 198 3.70 12.75 1.84
C ARG A 198 3.46 12.67 3.35
N ALA A 199 2.42 13.31 3.86
CA ALA A 199 2.08 13.32 5.29
C ALA A 199 1.72 11.92 5.80
N VAL A 200 0.81 11.22 5.12
CA VAL A 200 0.39 9.85 5.47
C VAL A 200 1.58 8.90 5.43
N TYR A 201 2.36 8.95 4.34
CA TYR A 201 3.52 8.08 4.20
C TYR A 201 4.57 8.35 5.28
N LYS A 202 4.86 9.61 5.60
CA LYS A 202 5.79 9.96 6.68
C LYS A 202 5.29 9.46 8.04
N TYR A 203 4.01 9.67 8.35
CA TYR A 203 3.42 9.26 9.61
C TYR A 203 3.47 7.75 9.79
N LEU A 204 2.99 6.98 8.82
CA LEU A 204 3.03 5.52 8.89
C LEU A 204 4.45 4.96 8.85
N SER A 205 5.40 5.63 8.18
CA SER A 205 6.83 5.25 8.22
C SER A 205 7.36 5.26 9.65
N ASN A 206 6.92 6.22 10.47
CA ASN A 206 7.41 6.31 11.84
C ASN A 206 6.98 5.09 12.65
N GLN A 207 5.74 4.62 12.45
CA GLN A 207 5.22 3.42 13.09
C GLN A 207 5.98 2.17 12.66
N THR A 208 6.26 2.02 11.36
CA THR A 208 6.95 0.84 10.83
C THR A 208 8.44 0.78 11.18
N HIS A 209 9.14 1.91 11.22
CA HIS A 209 10.59 1.97 11.43
C HIS A 209 10.99 2.33 12.86
N SER A 210 10.05 2.30 13.81
CA SER A 210 10.29 2.64 15.22
C SER A 210 10.97 4.01 15.40
N LEU A 211 10.56 5.00 14.59
CA LEU A 211 11.08 6.37 14.67
C LEU A 211 10.39 7.16 15.79
N PRO A 212 10.93 8.30 16.25
CA PRO A 212 10.46 8.96 17.47
C PRO A 212 8.95 9.20 17.58
N MET A 213 8.23 9.45 16.48
CA MET A 213 6.77 9.63 16.53
C MET A 213 5.98 8.36 16.92
N SER A 214 6.58 7.17 16.82
CA SER A 214 5.90 5.91 17.21
C SER A 214 5.99 5.59 18.69
N PHE A 215 7.04 6.03 19.39
CA PHE A 215 7.28 5.59 20.78
C PHE A 215 7.54 6.72 21.80
N HIS A 216 7.99 7.90 21.37
CA HIS A 216 8.45 8.93 22.31
C HIS A 216 7.33 9.49 23.21
N ARG A 217 6.07 9.34 22.79
CA ARG A 217 4.88 9.78 23.56
C ARG A 217 4.07 8.62 24.12
N THR A 218 4.57 7.37 24.09
CA THR A 218 3.83 6.18 24.51
C THR A 218 3.23 6.33 25.91
N MET A 219 4.03 6.77 26.88
CA MET A 219 3.57 6.94 28.26
C MET A 219 2.61 8.13 28.40
N MET A 220 2.90 9.26 27.74
CA MET A 220 2.03 10.45 27.79
C MET A 220 0.65 10.20 27.15
N ASN A 221 0.62 9.39 26.09
CA ASN A 221 -0.57 9.06 25.34
C ASN A 221 -1.25 7.77 25.81
N GLN A 222 -0.68 7.09 26.81
CA GLN A 222 -1.24 5.87 27.39
C GLN A 222 -1.54 4.79 26.33
N LEU A 223 -0.66 4.60 25.35
CA LEU A 223 -0.96 3.82 24.13
C LEU A 223 -1.29 2.34 24.37
N TYR A 224 -0.83 1.77 25.49
CA TYR A 224 -1.04 0.37 25.85
C TYR A 224 -1.95 0.19 27.09
N GLU A 225 -2.65 1.26 27.50
CA GLU A 225 -3.70 1.15 28.51
C GLU A 225 -5.00 0.59 27.90
N GLN A 226 -5.86 0.04 28.76
CA GLN A 226 -7.16 -0.48 28.38
C GLN A 226 -8.01 0.63 27.76
N GLU A 227 -8.62 0.34 26.60
CA GLU A 227 -9.44 1.29 25.84
C GLU A 227 -8.75 2.64 25.53
N SER A 228 -7.43 2.63 25.31
CA SER A 228 -6.67 3.84 24.98
C SER A 228 -7.21 4.57 23.74
N ALA A 229 -7.78 5.76 23.95
CA ALA A 229 -8.27 6.62 22.87
C ALA A 229 -7.15 7.01 21.89
N SER A 230 -5.95 7.26 22.38
CA SER A 230 -4.80 7.56 21.53
C SER A 230 -4.44 6.40 20.61
N ALA A 231 -4.46 5.17 21.11
CA ALA A 231 -4.23 3.98 20.27
C ALA A 231 -5.34 3.82 19.21
N MET A 232 -6.60 4.07 19.60
CA MET A 232 -7.74 4.06 18.69
C MET A 232 -7.59 5.09 17.56
N VAL A 233 -7.15 6.33 17.86
CA VAL A 233 -6.91 7.36 16.83
C VAL A 233 -5.83 6.93 15.84
N ILE A 234 -4.71 6.36 16.32
CA ILE A 234 -3.62 5.89 15.45
C ILE A 234 -4.14 4.75 14.55
N ALA A 235 -4.85 3.79 15.12
CA ALA A 235 -5.41 2.66 14.38
C ALA A 235 -6.48 3.13 13.36
N ALA A 236 -7.35 4.06 13.75
CA ALA A 236 -8.38 4.62 12.87
C ALA A 236 -7.76 5.37 11.69
N PHE A 237 -6.76 6.23 11.94
CA PHE A 237 -6.03 6.94 10.90
C PHE A 237 -5.38 5.97 9.91
N ALA A 238 -4.65 4.98 10.41
CA ALA A 238 -4.01 3.97 9.55
C ALA A 238 -5.06 3.19 8.72
N THR A 239 -6.16 2.81 9.36
CA THR A 239 -7.25 2.05 8.74
C THR A 239 -7.97 2.85 7.67
N GLU A 240 -8.20 4.14 7.88
CA GLU A 240 -8.84 5.03 6.89
C GLU A 240 -8.05 5.07 5.58
N PHE A 241 -6.74 5.27 5.64
CA PHE A 241 -5.91 5.34 4.43
C PHE A 241 -5.68 3.97 3.80
N ALA A 242 -5.59 2.92 4.61
CA ALA A 242 -5.61 1.55 4.10
C ALA A 242 -6.92 1.23 3.38
N ARG A 243 -8.06 1.68 3.91
CA ARG A 243 -9.39 1.55 3.30
C ARG A 243 -9.43 2.26 1.95
N LYS A 244 -9.02 3.53 1.91
CA LYS A 244 -8.99 4.34 0.68
C LYS A 244 -8.14 3.68 -0.40
N ALA A 245 -6.95 3.18 -0.04
CA ALA A 245 -6.10 2.46 -0.98
C ALA A 245 -6.75 1.14 -1.43
N LEU A 246 -7.24 0.30 -0.51
CA LEU A 246 -7.88 -0.97 -0.85
C LEU A 246 -9.08 -0.77 -1.79
N GLY A 247 -9.88 0.27 -1.55
CA GLY A 247 -11.03 0.62 -2.38
C GLY A 247 -10.61 1.02 -3.78
N ARG A 248 -9.56 1.83 -3.90
CA ARG A 248 -8.96 2.16 -5.21
C ARG A 248 -8.47 0.91 -5.93
N GLY A 249 -7.85 -0.02 -5.19
CA GLY A 249 -7.48 -1.35 -5.70
C GLY A 249 -8.69 -2.13 -6.21
N CYS A 250 -9.80 -2.17 -5.47
CA CYS A 250 -11.02 -2.86 -5.88
C CYS A 250 -11.57 -2.29 -7.20
N VAL A 251 -11.70 -0.97 -7.31
CA VAL A 251 -12.17 -0.30 -8.54
C VAL A 251 -11.24 -0.62 -9.72
N HIS A 252 -9.92 -0.58 -9.51
CA HIS A 252 -8.95 -0.92 -10.54
C HIS A 252 -9.09 -2.39 -10.97
N MET A 253 -9.23 -3.33 -10.04
CA MET A 253 -9.42 -4.74 -10.37
C MET A 253 -10.73 -4.98 -11.13
N ILE A 254 -11.83 -4.29 -10.79
CA ILE A 254 -13.08 -4.38 -11.56
C ILE A 254 -12.86 -3.86 -13.00
N SER A 255 -12.13 -2.76 -13.18
CA SER A 255 -11.80 -2.24 -14.51
C SER A 255 -10.92 -3.20 -15.33
N LEU A 256 -10.02 -3.94 -14.68
CA LEU A 256 -9.17 -4.95 -15.32
C LEU A 256 -9.92 -6.21 -15.73
N PHE A 257 -10.97 -6.56 -14.98
CA PHE A 257 -11.77 -7.77 -15.14
C PHE A 257 -13.26 -7.39 -15.21
N PRO A 258 -13.75 -6.84 -16.33
CA PRO A 258 -15.11 -6.27 -16.41
C PRO A 258 -16.23 -7.27 -16.11
N TYR A 259 -16.01 -8.57 -16.34
CA TYR A 259 -16.99 -9.61 -16.00
C TYR A 259 -17.30 -9.69 -14.49
N ILE A 260 -16.42 -9.14 -13.63
CA ILE A 260 -16.65 -9.06 -12.18
C ILE A 260 -17.82 -8.12 -11.87
N GLU A 261 -18.03 -7.07 -12.66
CA GLU A 261 -19.12 -6.12 -12.48
C GLU A 261 -20.48 -6.83 -12.43
N ALA A 262 -20.71 -7.78 -13.34
CA ALA A 262 -21.93 -8.58 -13.39
C ALA A 262 -22.13 -9.50 -12.19
N THR A 263 -21.11 -9.71 -11.35
CA THR A 263 -21.17 -10.55 -10.15
C THR A 263 -21.39 -9.75 -8.87
N LEU A 264 -21.26 -8.43 -8.92
CA LEU A 264 -21.44 -7.54 -7.78
C LEU A 264 -22.90 -7.09 -7.69
N ASP A 265 -23.39 -6.92 -6.47
CA ASP A 265 -24.62 -6.19 -6.24
C ASP A 265 -24.47 -4.75 -6.76
N GLN A 266 -25.50 -4.23 -7.43
CA GLN A 266 -25.40 -2.95 -8.12
C GLN A 266 -25.18 -1.78 -7.16
N LEU A 267 -25.76 -1.82 -5.95
CA LEU A 267 -25.52 -0.79 -4.93
C LEU A 267 -24.07 -0.84 -4.46
N VAL A 268 -23.51 -2.03 -4.28
CA VAL A 268 -22.10 -2.21 -3.90
C VAL A 268 -21.17 -1.67 -4.99
N PHE A 269 -21.42 -2.00 -6.26
CA PHE A 269 -20.62 -1.52 -7.37
C PHE A 269 -20.65 0.01 -7.49
N SER A 270 -21.84 0.62 -7.43
CA SER A 270 -21.99 2.07 -7.46
C SER A 270 -21.30 2.75 -6.29
N SER A 271 -21.42 2.20 -5.07
CA SER A 271 -20.75 2.75 -3.89
C SER A 271 -19.22 2.69 -4.01
N LEU A 272 -18.67 1.55 -4.44
CA LEU A 272 -17.22 1.42 -4.65
C LEU A 272 -16.69 2.43 -5.67
N THR A 273 -17.41 2.58 -6.79
CA THR A 273 -17.00 3.48 -7.87
C THR A 273 -17.14 4.95 -7.46
N SER A 274 -18.19 5.30 -6.73
CA SER A 274 -18.39 6.66 -6.22
C SER A 274 -17.34 7.03 -5.16
N ASP A 275 -17.08 6.12 -4.21
CA ASP A 275 -16.24 6.41 -3.04
C ASP A 275 -14.74 6.31 -3.34
N TYR A 276 -14.34 5.49 -4.32
CA TYR A 276 -12.94 5.16 -4.61
C TYR A 276 -12.56 5.22 -6.09
N GLY A 277 -13.49 5.62 -6.95
CA GLY A 277 -13.20 6.01 -8.33
C GLY A 277 -12.18 7.15 -8.37
N GLN A 278 -11.54 7.32 -9.52
CA GLN A 278 -10.65 8.47 -9.69
C GLN A 278 -11.55 9.71 -9.72
N GLN A 279 -11.50 10.52 -8.67
CA GLN A 279 -11.90 11.92 -8.83
C GLN A 279 -10.86 12.52 -9.76
N GLU A 280 -11.28 13.03 -10.91
CA GLU A 280 -10.45 13.94 -11.67
C GLU A 280 -10.04 15.04 -10.70
N THR A 281 -8.77 15.05 -10.28
CA THR A 281 -8.23 16.25 -9.65
C THR A 281 -8.43 17.34 -10.68
N PRO A 282 -9.15 18.44 -10.39
CA PRO A 282 -9.18 19.57 -11.29
C PRO A 282 -7.73 19.90 -11.61
N GLN A 283 -7.37 19.86 -12.88
CA GLN A 283 -6.07 20.35 -13.32
C GLN A 283 -5.94 21.74 -12.69
N MET A 284 -5.06 21.87 -11.69
CA MET A 284 -4.58 23.18 -11.30
C MET A 284 -3.80 23.69 -12.50
N SER A 285 -4.57 24.36 -13.35
CA SER A 285 -4.16 25.34 -14.33
C SER A 285 -2.78 25.90 -13.98
N ALA A 286 -1.86 25.70 -14.91
CA ALA A 286 -0.62 26.44 -15.02
C ALA A 286 -0.80 27.90 -14.55
N ALA A 287 -0.25 28.24 -13.38
CA ALA A 287 -0.11 29.63 -12.97
C ALA A 287 0.91 29.77 -11.82
N ARG A 288 1.99 30.48 -12.15
CA ARG A 288 2.89 31.24 -11.27
C ARG A 288 4.04 30.47 -10.61
N ARG A 289 5.16 30.43 -11.32
CA ARG A 289 6.45 30.79 -10.69
C ARG A 289 6.45 32.30 -10.45
N PRO A 290 6.76 32.80 -9.25
CA PRO A 290 7.47 34.05 -9.11
C PRO A 290 8.98 33.79 -9.14
N GLU A 291 9.68 34.84 -9.55
CA GLU A 291 11.11 34.99 -9.84
C GLU A 291 12.06 34.49 -8.73
#